data_AF-A0A9E2CX18-F1
#
_entry.id   AF-A0A9E2CX18-F1
#
_cell.length_a   1.000
_cell.length_b   1.000
_cell.length_c   1.000
_cell.angle_alpha   90.00
_cell.angle_beta   90.00
_cell.angle_gamma   90.00
#
_symmetry.space_group_name_H-M   'P 1'
#
loop_
_entity.id
_entity.type
_entity.pdbx_description
1 polymer ?
#
loop_
_entity_poly.entity_id
_entity_poly.type
_entity_poly.pdbx_seq_one_letter_code
_entity_poly.pdbx_strand_id
1 'polypeptide(L)'
;TQGKHFIDTIKMIAYRAETAMATIVREKLRRHDDARSLLRAAYATEADLIPDENAGTLTVRLHHLANRMSSEVLRHLCEELNATMTQFPGTSMRLVYELVS
;
A
#
# COMPACT_ATOMS: atom_id res chain seq x y z
N THR A 1 -18.57 22.25 13.15
CA THR A 1 -17.18 22.76 13.01
C THR A 1 -16.58 22.20 11.74
N GLN A 2 -16.24 23.04 10.78
CA GLN A 2 -15.78 22.62 9.44
C GLN A 2 -14.55 21.69 9.48
N GLY A 3 -13.64 21.90 10.44
CA GLY A 3 -12.47 21.03 10.64
C GLY A 3 -12.80 19.58 10.99
N LYS A 4 -13.92 19.32 11.69
CA LYS A 4 -14.34 17.95 12.01
C LYS A 4 -14.71 17.17 10.74
N HIS A 5 -15.50 17.76 9.87
CA HIS A 5 -15.92 17.11 8.62
C HIS A 5 -14.73 16.81 7.70
N PHE A 6 -13.74 17.70 7.65
CA PHE A 6 -12.52 17.48 6.87
C PHE A 6 -11.73 16.26 7.38
N ILE A 7 -11.47 16.20 8.68
CA ILE A 7 -10.75 15.08 9.30
C ILE A 7 -11.53 13.77 9.18
N ASP A 8 -12.85 13.79 9.39
CA ASP A 8 -13.69 12.61 9.25
C ASP A 8 -13.68 12.08 7.81
N THR A 9 -13.61 12.97 6.81
CA THR A 9 -13.49 12.58 5.39
C THR A 9 -12.17 11.85 5.13
N ILE A 10 -11.05 12.37 5.61
CA ILE A 10 -9.73 11.73 5.47
C ILE A 10 -9.74 10.34 6.13
N LYS A 11 -10.28 10.23 7.35
CA LYS A 11 -10.40 8.95 8.06
C LYS A 11 -11.24 7.94 7.28
N MET A 12 -12.35 8.37 6.69
CA MET A 12 -13.20 7.50 5.89
C MET A 12 -12.49 6.99 4.63
N ILE A 13 -11.71 7.83 3.96
CA ILE A 13 -10.90 7.42 2.80
C ILE A 13 -9.84 6.40 3.23
N ALA A 14 -9.08 6.70 4.28
CA ALA A 14 -8.05 5.79 4.81
C ALA A 14 -8.64 4.44 5.24
N TYR A 15 -9.77 4.46 5.95
CA TYR A 15 -10.47 3.24 6.39
C TYR A 15 -10.92 2.37 5.20
N ARG A 16 -11.45 2.99 4.14
CA ARG A 16 -11.87 2.26 2.93
C ARG A 16 -10.68 1.68 2.18
N ALA A 17 -9.60 2.44 2.05
CA ALA A 17 -8.36 1.96 1.42
C ALA A 17 -7.77 0.78 2.21
N GLU A 18 -7.64 0.89 3.54
CA GLU A 18 -7.18 -0.21 4.39
C GLU A 18 -8.10 -1.44 4.28
N THR A 19 -9.41 -1.25 4.23
CA THR A 19 -10.37 -2.35 4.09
C THR A 19 -10.23 -3.07 2.74
N ALA A 20 -9.99 -2.33 1.65
CA ALA A 20 -9.74 -2.90 0.33
C ALA A 20 -8.43 -3.71 0.34
N MET A 21 -7.33 -3.12 0.84
CA MET A 21 -6.05 -3.81 0.97
C MET A 21 -6.14 -5.05 1.87
N ALA A 22 -6.88 -4.99 2.99
CA ALA A 22 -7.07 -6.13 3.87
C ALA A 22 -7.81 -7.28 3.19
N THR A 23 -8.74 -6.97 2.28
CA THR A 23 -9.43 -7.97 1.47
C THR A 23 -8.46 -8.69 0.54
N ILE A 24 -7.60 -7.95 -0.18
CA ILE A 24 -6.57 -8.50 -1.07
C ILE A 24 -5.60 -9.40 -0.29
N VAL A 25 -5.05 -8.89 0.80
CA VAL A 25 -4.06 -9.59 1.64
C VAL A 25 -4.63 -10.89 2.21
N ARG A 26 -5.93 -10.92 2.52
CA ARG A 26 -6.63 -12.12 3.04
C ARG A 26 -6.64 -13.29 2.06
N GLU A 27 -6.51 -13.06 0.76
CA GLU A 27 -6.51 -14.12 -0.25
C GLU A 27 -5.29 -15.03 -0.15
N LYS A 28 -4.17 -14.50 0.39
CA LYS A 28 -2.90 -15.22 0.53
C LYS A 28 -2.50 -15.50 1.98
N LEU A 29 -3.24 -14.97 2.96
CA LEU A 29 -3.02 -15.24 4.38
C LEU A 29 -3.67 -16.55 4.82
N ARG A 30 -2.93 -17.36 5.58
CA ARG A 30 -3.48 -18.57 6.23
C ARG A 30 -4.43 -18.24 7.40
N ARG A 31 -4.25 -17.08 8.05
CA ARG A 31 -5.07 -16.57 9.14
C ARG A 31 -5.62 -15.19 8.77
N HIS A 32 -6.93 -15.11 8.54
CA HIS A 32 -7.57 -13.87 8.06
C HIS A 32 -7.56 -12.72 9.08
N ASP A 33 -7.41 -13.02 10.37
CA ASP A 33 -7.34 -12.03 11.45
C ASP A 33 -6.01 -11.26 11.46
N ASP A 34 -4.96 -11.81 10.84
CA ASP A 34 -3.63 -11.18 10.80
C ASP A 34 -3.50 -10.11 9.70
N ALA A 35 -4.50 -9.95 8.82
CA ALA A 35 -4.42 -9.06 7.67
C ALA A 35 -4.21 -7.58 8.06
N ARG A 36 -4.97 -7.08 9.03
CA ARG A 36 -4.82 -5.69 9.50
C ARG A 36 -3.52 -5.51 10.29
N SER A 37 -3.11 -6.52 11.04
CA SER A 37 -1.83 -6.49 11.77
C SER A 37 -0.66 -6.41 10.81
N LEU A 38 -0.70 -7.17 9.70
CA LEU A 38 0.31 -7.13 8.65
C LEU A 38 0.37 -5.76 7.95
N LEU A 39 -0.78 -5.21 7.57
CA LEU A 39 -0.85 -3.88 6.95
C LEU A 39 -0.33 -2.79 7.89
N ARG A 40 -0.70 -2.84 9.18
CA ARG A 40 -0.18 -1.90 10.18
C ARG A 40 1.34 -1.99 10.33
N ALA A 41 1.89 -3.21 10.29
CA ALA A 41 3.34 -3.39 10.32
C ALA A 41 4.00 -2.79 9.06
N ALA A 42 3.40 -2.98 7.88
CA ALA A 42 3.89 -2.39 6.63
C ALA A 42 3.80 -0.86 6.61
N TYR A 43 2.78 -0.26 7.25
CA TYR A 43 2.70 1.21 7.38
C TYR A 43 3.71 1.79 8.37
N ALA A 44 4.22 0.97 9.29
CA ALA A 44 5.21 1.37 10.28
C ALA A 44 6.65 1.27 9.76
N THR A 45 6.87 0.59 8.63
CA THR A 45 8.17 0.54 7.96
C THR A 45 8.35 1.75 7.06
N GLU A 46 9.58 2.23 6.96
CA GLU A 46 9.95 3.22 5.96
C GLU A 46 9.75 2.66 4.54
N ALA A 47 9.66 3.56 3.57
CA ALA A 47 9.59 3.21 2.17
C ALA A 47 10.38 4.24 1.35
N ASP A 48 11.18 3.78 0.39
CA ASP A 48 11.86 4.69 -0.52
C ASP A 48 10.88 5.13 -1.63
N LEU A 49 10.90 6.43 -1.94
CA LEU A 49 10.19 7.00 -3.07
C LEU A 49 11.19 7.39 -4.14
N ILE A 50 11.17 6.69 -5.27
CA ILE A 50 12.13 6.85 -6.35
C ILE A 50 11.39 7.35 -7.59
N PRO A 51 11.41 8.67 -7.85
CA PRO A 51 10.85 9.21 -9.09
C PRO A 51 11.75 8.89 -10.28
N ASP A 52 11.15 8.47 -11.38
CA ASP A 52 11.78 8.34 -12.69
C ASP A 52 10.95 9.14 -13.70
N GLU A 53 11.46 10.31 -14.05
CA GLU A 53 10.82 11.22 -15.00
C GLU A 53 10.80 10.67 -16.42
N ASN A 54 11.81 9.88 -16.80
CA ASN A 54 11.92 9.32 -18.15
C ASN A 54 10.92 8.18 -18.35
N ALA A 55 10.78 7.31 -17.34
CA ALA A 55 9.80 6.23 -17.35
C ALA A 55 8.38 6.72 -17.00
N GLY A 56 8.24 7.94 -16.46
CA GLY A 56 6.97 8.49 -16.00
C GLY A 56 6.41 7.69 -14.82
N THR A 57 7.29 7.26 -13.90
CA THR A 57 6.90 6.42 -12.76
C THR A 57 7.42 6.96 -11.44
N LEU A 58 6.66 6.74 -10.38
CA LEU A 58 7.10 6.93 -9.00
C LEU A 58 7.12 5.55 -8.33
N THR A 59 8.31 5.01 -8.13
CA THR A 59 8.48 3.68 -7.53
C THR A 59 8.48 3.81 -6.01
N VAL A 60 7.59 3.06 -5.36
CA VAL A 60 7.46 2.93 -3.91
C VAL A 60 8.07 1.60 -3.49
N ARG A 61 9.22 1.66 -2.83
CA ARG A 61 9.94 0.49 -2.32
C ARG A 61 9.53 0.19 -0.89
N LEU A 62 8.84 -0.91 -0.68
CA LEU A 62 8.47 -1.40 0.65
C LEU A 62 9.58 -2.28 1.20
N HIS A 63 10.00 -2.07 2.45
CA HIS A 63 10.98 -2.92 3.10
C HIS A 63 10.34 -4.19 3.71
N HIS A 64 11.08 -5.29 3.67
CA HIS A 64 10.66 -6.60 4.14
C HIS A 64 10.29 -6.60 5.64
N LEU A 65 9.17 -7.25 5.98
CA LEU A 65 8.85 -7.62 7.36
C LEU A 65 9.45 -8.99 7.64
N ALA A 66 10.14 -9.17 8.77
CA ALA A 66 11.08 -10.25 9.11
C ALA A 66 10.69 -11.74 8.84
N ASN A 67 9.52 -12.06 8.31
CA ASN A 67 9.11 -13.42 7.97
C ASN A 67 8.73 -13.58 6.49
N ARG A 68 9.12 -14.72 5.90
CA ARG A 68 8.92 -15.05 4.48
C ARG A 68 7.45 -14.99 4.04
N MET A 69 6.52 -15.44 4.89
CA MET A 69 5.09 -15.47 4.56
C MET A 69 4.52 -14.06 4.37
N SER A 70 4.85 -13.13 5.25
CA SER A 70 4.46 -11.73 5.16
C SER A 70 4.90 -11.11 3.84
N SER A 71 6.09 -11.48 3.37
CA SER A 71 6.68 -10.91 2.16
C SER A 71 6.10 -11.50 0.88
N GLU A 72 5.67 -12.76 0.90
CA GLU A 72 4.88 -13.32 -0.21
C GLU A 72 3.51 -12.63 -0.32
N VAL A 73 2.87 -12.35 0.81
CA VAL A 73 1.58 -11.65 0.85
C VAL A 73 1.72 -10.18 0.44
N LEU A 74 2.77 -9.48 0.88
CA LEU A 74 3.02 -8.09 0.48
C LEU A 74 3.36 -7.96 -1.00
N ARG A 75 4.05 -8.95 -1.59
CA ARG A 75 4.28 -8.98 -3.03
C ARG A 75 2.98 -9.14 -3.82
N HIS A 76 2.06 -10.03 -3.38
CA HIS A 76 0.71 -10.12 -3.96
C HIS A 76 -0.04 -8.78 -3.88
N LEU A 77 0.05 -8.09 -2.74
CA LEU A 77 -0.52 -6.76 -2.61
C LEU A 77 0.09 -5.75 -3.59
N CYS A 78 1.42 -5.75 -3.78
CA CYS A 78 2.09 -4.88 -4.75
C CYS A 78 1.62 -5.15 -6.18
N GLU A 79 1.46 -6.43 -6.57
CA GLU A 79 0.95 -6.84 -7.88
C GLU A 79 -0.46 -6.27 -8.13
N GLU A 80 -1.37 -6.43 -7.16
CA GLU A 80 -2.74 -5.90 -7.24
C GLU A 80 -2.77 -4.37 -7.30
N LEU A 81 -1.95 -3.69 -6.49
CA LEU A 81 -1.84 -2.22 -6.53
C LEU A 81 -1.29 -1.74 -7.88
N ASN A 82 -0.29 -2.43 -8.44
CA ASN A 82 0.28 -2.10 -9.74
C ASN A 82 -0.71 -2.29 -10.90
N ALA A 83 -1.59 -3.30 -10.81
CA ALA A 83 -2.63 -3.56 -11.80
C ALA A 83 -3.65 -2.40 -11.93
N THR A 84 -3.81 -1.57 -10.89
CA THR A 84 -4.69 -0.39 -10.93
C THR A 84 -4.17 0.73 -11.84
N MET A 85 -2.88 0.69 -12.22
CA MET A 85 -2.22 1.75 -13.00
C MET A 85 -2.43 3.16 -12.41
N THR A 86 -2.50 3.26 -11.08
CA THR A 86 -2.82 4.53 -10.39
C THR A 86 -1.76 5.60 -10.68
N GLN A 87 -2.22 6.81 -10.98
CA GLN A 87 -1.38 8.00 -11.14
C GLN A 87 -1.21 8.73 -9.80
N PHE A 88 0.01 9.22 -9.54
CA PHE A 88 0.27 10.01 -8.35
C PHE A 88 -0.35 11.42 -8.49
N PRO A 89 -1.15 11.88 -7.51
CA PRO A 89 -1.89 13.13 -7.62
C PRO A 89 -0.99 14.33 -7.94
N GLY A 90 -1.44 15.17 -8.88
CA GLY A 90 -0.70 16.38 -9.27
C GLY A 90 0.50 16.14 -10.20
N THR A 91 0.69 14.91 -10.68
CA THR A 91 1.78 14.55 -11.61
C THR A 91 1.26 13.66 -12.75
N SER A 92 2.08 13.45 -13.77
CA SER A 92 1.87 12.41 -14.80
C SER A 92 2.55 11.08 -14.45
N MET A 93 3.06 10.92 -13.23
CA MET A 93 3.79 9.72 -12.82
C MET A 93 2.83 8.61 -12.39
N ARG A 94 3.04 7.39 -12.90
CA ARG A 94 2.34 6.19 -12.45
C ARG A 94 3.03 5.59 -11.22
N LEU A 95 2.25 5.21 -10.22
CA LEU A 95 2.76 4.52 -9.05
C LEU A 95 3.15 3.08 -9.40
N VAL A 96 4.33 2.67 -8.92
CA VAL A 96 4.83 1.30 -9.03
C VAL A 96 5.29 0.85 -7.65
N TYR A 97 4.69 -0.21 -7.11
CA TYR A 97 5.03 -0.78 -5.82
C TYR A 97 5.95 -1.98 -6.00
N GLU A 98 7.04 -2.02 -5.25
CA GLU A 98 7.95 -3.16 -5.21
C GLU A 98 8.41 -3.46 -3.79
N LEU A 99 8.74 -4.72 -3.51
CA LEU A 99 9.30 -5.15 -2.23
C LEU A 99 10.81 -5.29 -2.37
N VAL A 100 11.56 -4.53 -1.58
CA VAL A 100 13.03 -4.64 -1.51
C VAL A 100 13.42 -5.71 -0.50
N SER A 101 14.36 -6.58 -0.93
CA SER A 101 14.90 -7.68 -0.13
C SER A 101 16.09 -7.27 0.71
#